data_AF-A0A2S8S9S3-F1
#
_entry.id   AF-A0A2S8S9S3-F1
#
_cell.length_a   1.000
_cell.length_b   1.000
_cell.length_c   1.000
_cell.angle_alpha   90.00
_cell.angle_beta   90.00
_cell.angle_gamma   90.00
#
_symmetry.space_group_name_H-M   'P 1'
#
loop_
_entity.id
_entity.type
_entity.pdbx_description
1 polymer ?
#
loop_
_entity_poly.entity_id
_entity_poly.type
_entity_poly.pdbx_seq_one_letter_code
_entity_poly.pdbx_strand_id
1 'polypeptide(L)'
;MTPKLRRFLRAGAIALAGAALAAATVWVNLMAGLGPKVLGIGHGMTPSIEVTPLSLAIEVGLRGLLLVPPLAVLAMISGPWPLRALSVLLFAYGWYFIADDIAFSYAIDFGATWGPGEPFAELFYRPLLTPALWIGASVAYLWLLSRLNRAPGTGRRAAG
;
A
#
# COMPACT_ATOMS: atom_id res chain seq x y z
N MET A 1 -25.87 -17.43 4.34
CA MET A 1 -24.65 -16.72 4.79
C MET A 1 -25.06 -15.57 5.69
N THR A 2 -24.54 -15.47 6.93
CA THR A 2 -25.00 -14.45 7.89
C THR A 2 -24.54 -13.04 7.49
N PRO A 3 -25.28 -11.98 7.87
CA PRO A 3 -24.88 -10.59 7.60
C PRO A 3 -23.49 -10.25 8.14
N LYS A 4 -23.13 -10.81 9.30
CA LYS A 4 -21.81 -10.66 9.92
C LYS A 4 -20.69 -11.25 9.05
N LEU A 5 -20.88 -12.49 8.57
CA LEU A 5 -19.90 -13.14 7.69
C LEU A 5 -19.73 -12.39 6.35
N ARG A 6 -20.83 -11.85 5.78
CA ARG A 6 -20.76 -11.02 4.58
C ARG A 6 -19.96 -9.74 4.78
N ARG A 7 -20.13 -9.07 5.92
CA ARG A 7 -19.37 -7.87 6.28
C ARG A 7 -17.89 -8.18 6.46
N PHE A 8 -17.57 -9.28 7.15
CA PHE A 8 -16.21 -9.73 7.35
C PHE A 8 -15.50 -10.03 6.02
N LEU A 9 -16.11 -10.83 5.14
CA LEU A 9 -15.52 -11.15 3.83
C LEU A 9 -15.32 -9.90 2.95
N ARG A 10 -16.25 -8.95 3.00
CA ARG A 10 -16.10 -7.67 2.29
C ARG A 10 -14.95 -6.84 2.83
N ALA A 11 -14.83 -6.72 4.15
CA ALA A 11 -13.74 -5.98 4.77
C ALA A 11 -12.38 -6.63 4.46
N GLY A 12 -12.31 -7.97 4.51
CA GLY A 12 -11.12 -8.71 4.08
C GLY A 12 -10.77 -8.46 2.62
N ALA A 13 -11.75 -8.51 1.71
CA ALA A 13 -11.53 -8.20 0.30
C ALA A 13 -11.08 -6.75 0.07
N ILE A 14 -11.65 -5.78 0.80
CA ILE A 14 -11.23 -4.36 0.75
C ILE A 14 -9.78 -4.21 1.21
N ALA A 15 -9.43 -4.86 2.31
CA ALA A 15 -8.09 -4.80 2.88
C ALA A 15 -7.04 -5.43 1.96
N LEU A 16 -7.35 -6.60 1.38
CA LEU A 16 -6.48 -7.26 0.40
C LEU A 16 -6.32 -6.42 -0.86
N ALA A 17 -7.40 -5.85 -1.39
CA ALA A 17 -7.33 -4.98 -2.56
C ALA A 17 -6.53 -3.69 -2.26
N GLY A 18 -6.69 -3.12 -1.06
CA GLY A 18 -5.89 -1.99 -0.59
C GLY A 18 -4.41 -2.36 -0.49
N ALA A 19 -4.06 -3.44 0.21
CA ALA A 19 -2.69 -3.92 0.30
C ALA A 19 -2.05 -4.17 -1.07
N ALA A 20 -2.77 -4.82 -1.99
CA ALA A 20 -2.33 -5.06 -3.35
C ALA A 20 -2.13 -3.76 -4.14
N LEU A 21 -3.03 -2.79 -3.99
CA LEU A 21 -2.92 -1.47 -4.63
C LEU A 21 -1.71 -0.70 -4.12
N ALA A 22 -1.48 -0.69 -2.80
CA ALA A 22 -0.30 -0.07 -2.21
C ALA A 22 0.97 -0.74 -2.72
N ALA A 23 1.03 -2.08 -2.68
CA ALA A 23 2.18 -2.83 -3.15
C ALA A 23 2.46 -2.58 -4.65
N ALA A 24 1.43 -2.64 -5.50
CA ALA A 24 1.60 -2.41 -6.93
C ALA A 24 2.13 -1.00 -7.23
N THR A 25 1.60 0.03 -6.55
CA THR A 25 2.01 1.42 -6.79
C THR A 25 3.38 1.73 -6.21
N VAL A 26 3.76 1.15 -5.07
CA VAL A 26 5.14 1.20 -4.54
C VAL A 26 6.09 0.52 -5.53
N TRP A 27 5.75 -0.66 -6.02
CA TRP A 27 6.58 -1.40 -6.98
C TRP A 27 6.77 -0.62 -8.30
N VAL A 28 5.71 -0.03 -8.85
CA VAL A 28 5.82 0.84 -10.04
C VAL A 28 6.76 2.02 -9.77
N ASN A 29 6.64 2.65 -8.60
CA ASN A 29 7.51 3.77 -8.24
C ASN A 29 8.98 3.32 -8.09
N LEU A 30 9.23 2.16 -7.46
CA LEU A 30 10.57 1.57 -7.37
C LEU A 30 11.15 1.25 -8.74
N MET A 31 10.38 0.61 -9.62
CA MET A 31 10.87 0.22 -10.95
C MET A 31 11.21 1.42 -11.82
N ALA A 32 10.39 2.48 -11.77
CA ALA A 32 10.73 3.73 -12.42
C ALA A 32 11.94 4.40 -11.74
N GLY A 33 11.94 4.32 -10.40
CA GLY A 33 12.83 4.87 -9.37
C GLY A 33 14.24 4.31 -9.31
N LEU A 34 14.35 3.37 -8.40
CA LEU A 34 15.52 2.65 -7.95
C LEU A 34 15.90 1.52 -8.92
N GLY A 35 14.94 0.99 -9.69
CA GLY A 35 15.13 -0.14 -10.61
C GLY A 35 16.41 -0.08 -11.45
N PRO A 36 16.70 1.03 -12.16
CA PRO A 36 17.93 1.14 -12.95
C PRO A 36 19.25 1.04 -12.15
N LYS A 37 19.20 1.23 -10.82
CA LYS A 37 20.37 1.21 -9.92
C LYS A 37 20.52 -0.12 -9.16
N VAL A 38 19.44 -0.83 -8.90
CA VAL A 38 19.45 -2.08 -8.11
C VAL A 38 19.15 -3.34 -8.92
N LEU A 39 18.63 -3.25 -10.15
CA LEU A 39 18.41 -4.47 -10.93
C LEU A 39 19.73 -5.08 -11.37
N GLY A 40 19.89 -6.39 -11.16
CA GLY A 40 21.09 -7.14 -11.50
C GLY A 40 22.24 -7.01 -10.50
N ILE A 41 22.07 -6.30 -9.38
CA ILE A 41 23.01 -6.38 -8.25
C ILE A 41 22.60 -7.50 -7.29
N GLY A 42 23.56 -8.06 -6.57
CA GLY A 42 23.31 -9.04 -5.52
C GLY A 42 22.58 -8.39 -4.34
N HIS A 43 21.62 -9.11 -3.77
CA HIS A 43 20.87 -8.63 -2.61
C HIS A 43 21.76 -8.54 -1.37
N GLY A 44 21.64 -7.50 -0.54
CA GLY A 44 22.46 -7.30 0.66
C GLY A 44 22.70 -8.50 1.55
N MET A 45 21.62 -9.19 1.91
CA MET A 45 21.69 -10.36 2.81
C MET A 45 22.01 -11.66 2.08
N THR A 46 21.83 -11.71 0.76
CA THR A 46 22.10 -12.87 -0.09
C THR A 46 22.70 -12.41 -1.41
N PRO A 47 24.00 -12.05 -1.44
CA PRO A 47 24.64 -11.45 -2.61
C PRO A 47 24.65 -12.34 -3.85
N SER A 48 24.44 -13.65 -3.66
CA SER A 48 24.31 -14.65 -4.72
C SER A 48 22.95 -14.63 -5.43
N ILE A 49 21.96 -13.90 -4.90
CA ILE A 49 20.64 -13.74 -5.52
C ILE A 49 20.57 -12.33 -6.11
N GLU A 50 20.44 -12.27 -7.43
CA GLU A 50 20.26 -11.01 -8.13
C GLU A 50 18.87 -10.42 -7.87
N VAL A 51 18.82 -9.10 -7.70
CA VAL A 51 17.57 -8.37 -7.60
C VAL A 51 16.94 -8.29 -8.99
N THR A 52 15.76 -8.88 -9.14
CA THR A 52 14.96 -8.89 -10.36
C THR A 52 13.67 -8.10 -10.16
N PRO A 53 12.97 -7.69 -11.24
CA PRO A 53 11.68 -7.02 -11.11
C PRO A 53 10.65 -7.89 -10.35
N LEU A 54 10.73 -9.21 -10.52
CA LEU A 54 9.86 -10.17 -9.84
C LEU A 54 10.21 -10.31 -8.36
N SER A 55 11.49 -10.38 -7.99
CA SER A 55 11.88 -10.46 -6.58
C SER A 55 11.46 -9.19 -5.82
N LEU A 56 11.61 -8.01 -6.44
CA LEU A 56 11.10 -6.74 -5.89
C LEU A 56 9.57 -6.76 -5.75
N ALA A 57 8.83 -7.27 -6.73
CA ALA A 57 7.37 -7.37 -6.64
C ALA A 57 6.93 -8.26 -5.46
N ILE A 58 7.64 -9.37 -5.23
CA ILE A 58 7.40 -10.27 -4.10
C ILE A 58 7.72 -9.56 -2.77
N GLU A 59 8.87 -8.90 -2.66
CA GLU A 59 9.29 -8.15 -1.47
C GLU A 59 8.24 -7.09 -1.08
N VAL A 60 7.80 -6.30 -2.06
CA VAL A 60 6.81 -5.25 -1.89
C VAL A 60 5.45 -5.86 -1.51
N GLY A 61 5.07 -6.96 -2.17
CA GLY A 61 3.84 -7.70 -1.88
C GLY A 61 3.79 -8.21 -0.44
N LEU A 62 4.88 -8.83 0.03
CA LEU A 62 5.00 -9.36 1.39
C LEU A 62 4.89 -8.25 2.44
N ARG A 63 5.58 -7.12 2.26
CA ARG A 63 5.44 -5.95 3.14
C ARG A 63 4.05 -5.34 3.07
N GLY A 64 3.42 -5.36 1.89
CA GLY A 64 2.02 -4.95 1.70
C GLY A 64 1.03 -5.74 2.55
N LEU A 65 1.29 -7.02 2.83
CA LEU A 65 0.41 -7.84 3.67
C LEU A 65 0.29 -7.31 5.10
N LEU A 66 1.28 -6.56 5.60
CA LEU A 66 1.22 -5.91 6.92
C LEU A 66 0.07 -4.89 7.02
N LEU A 67 -0.41 -4.36 5.89
CA LEU A 67 -1.56 -3.44 5.86
C LEU A 67 -2.90 -4.16 5.96
N VAL A 68 -2.96 -5.47 5.67
CA VAL A 68 -4.23 -6.20 5.60
C VAL A 68 -4.97 -6.19 6.95
N PRO A 69 -4.37 -6.54 8.10
CA PRO A 69 -5.09 -6.56 9.37
C PRO A 69 -5.68 -5.19 9.76
N PRO A 70 -4.92 -4.08 9.78
CA PRO A 70 -5.48 -2.81 10.23
C PRO A 70 -6.45 -2.20 9.21
N LEU A 71 -6.25 -2.40 7.90
CA LEU A 71 -7.24 -2.00 6.89
C LEU A 71 -8.52 -2.84 6.98
N ALA A 72 -8.44 -4.12 7.32
CA ALA A 72 -9.63 -4.96 7.50
C ALA A 72 -10.45 -4.50 8.71
N VAL A 73 -9.78 -4.19 9.83
CA VAL A 73 -10.45 -3.64 11.02
C VAL A 73 -11.15 -2.33 10.69
N LEU A 74 -10.44 -1.40 10.04
CA LEU A 74 -11.03 -0.11 9.65
C LEU A 74 -12.15 -0.30 8.63
N ALA A 75 -11.98 -1.14 7.61
CA ALA A 75 -13.01 -1.42 6.62
C ALA A 75 -14.28 -2.03 7.24
N MET A 76 -14.13 -2.89 8.27
CA MET A 76 -15.26 -3.43 9.02
C MET A 76 -16.07 -2.32 9.67
N ILE A 77 -15.45 -1.32 10.31
CA ILE A 77 -16.15 -0.24 11.02
C ILE A 77 -16.45 0.99 10.15
N SER A 78 -15.92 1.06 8.94
CA SER A 78 -16.03 2.20 8.01
C SER A 78 -17.45 2.38 7.44
N GLY A 79 -18.33 2.97 8.24
CA GLY A 79 -19.63 3.50 7.81
C GLY A 79 -19.60 5.03 7.66
N PRO A 80 -19.43 5.78 8.76
CA PRO A 80 -19.34 7.25 8.80
C PRO A 80 -18.12 7.81 8.05
N TRP A 81 -18.22 9.06 7.61
CA TRP A 81 -17.14 9.75 6.89
C TRP A 81 -15.80 9.82 7.66
N PRO A 82 -15.75 10.04 9.01
CA PRO A 82 -14.47 10.16 9.71
C PRO A 82 -13.67 8.85 9.71
N LEU A 83 -14.36 7.71 9.83
CA LEU A 83 -13.71 6.40 9.81
C LEU A 83 -13.16 6.05 8.43
N ARG A 84 -13.82 6.51 7.35
CA ARG A 84 -13.28 6.38 5.99
C ARG A 84 -12.02 7.23 5.81
N ALA A 85 -12.05 8.48 6.29
CA ALA A 85 -10.88 9.36 6.25
C ALA A 85 -9.70 8.72 7.02
N LEU A 86 -9.95 8.19 8.21
CA LEU A 86 -8.93 7.48 8.99
C LEU A 86 -8.40 6.24 8.25
N SER A 87 -9.26 5.48 7.57
CA SER A 87 -8.84 4.33 6.75
C SER A 87 -7.94 4.75 5.59
N VAL A 88 -8.24 5.87 4.94
CA VAL A 88 -7.40 6.42 3.85
C VAL A 88 -6.08 6.94 4.40
N LEU A 89 -6.08 7.63 5.54
CA LEU A 89 -4.86 8.11 6.18
C LEU A 89 -3.95 6.93 6.58
N LEU A 90 -4.51 5.88 7.16
CA LEU A 90 -3.75 4.67 7.47
C LEU A 90 -3.21 4.00 6.19
N PHE A 91 -4.02 3.91 5.14
CA PHE A 91 -3.57 3.39 3.85
C PHE A 91 -2.39 4.22 3.31
N ALA A 92 -2.51 5.54 3.37
CA ALA A 92 -1.53 6.46 2.82
C ALA A 92 -0.22 6.46 3.63
N TYR A 93 -0.30 6.34 4.96
CA TYR A 93 0.83 6.10 5.85
C TYR A 93 1.46 4.74 5.58
N GLY A 94 0.65 3.69 5.43
CA GLY A 94 1.10 2.35 5.11
C GLY A 94 1.86 2.26 3.80
N TRP A 95 1.39 3.01 2.79
CA TRP A 95 2.09 3.15 1.51
C TRP A 95 3.50 3.74 1.69
N TYR A 96 3.61 4.83 2.46
CA TYR A 96 4.90 5.45 2.78
C TYR A 96 5.80 4.48 3.56
N PHE A 97 5.25 3.80 4.57
CA PHE A 97 5.99 2.85 5.40
C PHE A 97 6.60 1.71 4.57
N ILE A 98 5.83 1.12 3.64
CA ILE A 98 6.35 0.07 2.74
C ILE A 98 7.49 0.63 1.87
N ALA A 99 7.34 1.84 1.35
CA ALA A 99 8.36 2.48 0.52
C ALA A 99 9.66 2.74 1.28
N ASP A 100 9.56 3.30 2.49
CA ASP A 100 10.71 3.62 3.35
C ASP A 100 11.42 2.35 3.83
N ASP A 101 10.68 1.33 4.27
CA ASP A 101 11.24 0.06 4.75
C ASP A 101 12.01 -0.71 3.66
N ILE A 102 11.50 -0.69 2.42
CA ILE A 102 12.21 -1.28 1.27
C ILE A 102 13.45 -0.45 0.94
N ALA A 103 13.31 0.87 0.83
CA ALA A 103 14.44 1.75 0.55
C ALA A 103 15.55 1.61 1.62
N PHE A 104 15.17 1.47 2.89
CA PHE A 104 16.09 1.23 4.00
C PHE A 104 16.81 -0.12 3.86
N SER A 105 16.12 -1.17 3.41
CA SER A 105 16.73 -2.49 3.19
C SER A 105 17.86 -2.44 2.16
N TYR A 106 17.76 -1.57 1.15
CA TYR A 106 18.82 -1.35 0.15
C TYR A 106 19.85 -0.30 0.57
N ALA A 107 19.56 0.57 1.54
CA ALA A 107 20.50 1.56 2.08
C ALA A 107 21.77 0.90 2.64
N ILE A 108 21.59 -0.23 3.32
CA ILE A 108 22.66 -1.04 3.89
C ILE A 108 23.63 -1.51 2.78
N ASP A 109 23.11 -1.80 1.59
CA ASP A 109 23.90 -2.29 0.44
C ASP A 109 24.79 -1.18 -0.15
N PHE A 110 24.44 0.09 0.07
CA PHE A 110 25.24 1.24 -0.31
C PHE A 110 26.22 1.69 0.80
N GLY A 111 26.34 0.93 1.89
CA GLY A 111 27.28 1.22 2.98
C GLY A 111 26.94 2.48 3.77
N ALA A 112 25.68 2.93 3.72
CA ALA A 112 25.25 4.17 4.37
C ALA A 112 24.41 3.90 5.62
N THR A 113 24.67 4.67 6.68
CA THR A 113 23.82 4.71 7.88
C THR A 113 22.79 5.82 7.73
N TRP A 114 21.62 5.49 7.19
CA TRP A 114 20.54 6.45 6.99
C TRP A 114 19.59 6.51 8.19
N GLY A 115 19.14 7.72 8.52
CA GLY A 115 18.07 7.95 9.48
C GLY A 115 16.68 7.57 8.91
N PRO A 116 15.64 7.46 9.76
CA PRO A 116 14.27 7.24 9.27
C PRO A 116 13.85 8.31 8.25
N GLY A 117 13.29 7.90 7.11
CA GLY A 117 12.82 8.79 6.03
C GLY A 117 13.89 9.31 5.07
N GLU A 118 15.18 9.26 5.41
CA GLU A 118 16.27 9.54 4.45
C GLU A 118 16.29 8.57 3.26
N PRO A 119 16.11 7.23 3.44
CA PRO A 119 16.03 6.30 2.32
C PRO A 119 14.89 6.64 1.37
N PHE A 120 13.73 6.99 1.92
CA PHE A 120 12.59 7.41 1.11
C PHE A 120 12.92 8.66 0.28
N ALA A 121 13.53 9.68 0.88
CA ALA A 121 13.87 10.93 0.18
C ALA A 121 14.89 10.71 -0.95
N GLU A 122 15.93 9.91 -0.70
CA GLU A 122 17.07 9.74 -1.62
C GLU A 122 16.84 8.68 -2.70
N LEU A 123 16.17 7.57 -2.36
CA LEU A 123 16.02 6.42 -3.27
C LEU A 123 14.65 6.31 -3.91
N PHE A 124 13.62 6.88 -3.30
CA PHE A 124 12.24 6.59 -3.66
C PHE A 124 11.45 7.83 -4.11
N TYR A 125 11.64 8.98 -3.47
CA TYR A 125 10.85 10.18 -3.72
C TYR A 125 11.17 10.79 -5.09
N ARG A 126 10.11 11.07 -5.83
CA ARG A 126 10.15 11.74 -7.12
C ARG A 126 9.10 12.84 -7.16
N PRO A 127 9.46 14.10 -7.49
CA PRO A 127 8.57 15.26 -7.35
C PRO A 127 7.22 15.14 -8.04
N LEU A 128 7.14 14.40 -9.16
CA LEU A 128 5.89 14.22 -9.91
C LEU A 128 5.30 12.82 -9.74
N LEU A 129 6.13 11.78 -9.89
CA LEU A 129 5.65 10.40 -9.91
C LEU A 129 5.14 9.93 -8.54
N THR A 130 5.89 10.22 -7.47
CA THR A 130 5.54 9.79 -6.11
C THR A 130 4.21 10.38 -5.63
N PRO A 131 3.97 11.70 -5.69
CA PRO A 131 2.68 12.24 -5.30
C PRO A 131 1.55 11.78 -6.22
N ALA A 132 1.78 11.63 -7.53
CA ALA A 132 0.75 11.13 -8.45
C ALA A 132 0.31 9.71 -8.09
N LEU A 133 1.25 8.79 -7.83
CA LEU A 133 0.94 7.42 -7.43
C LEU A 133 0.31 7.36 -6.05
N TRP A 134 0.81 8.13 -5.09
CA TRP A 134 0.29 8.16 -3.72
C TRP A 134 -1.15 8.71 -3.65
N ILE A 135 -1.41 9.85 -4.30
CA ILE A 135 -2.76 10.43 -4.39
C ILE A 135 -3.67 9.49 -5.17
N GLY A 136 -3.23 8.99 -6.34
CA GLY A 136 -4.02 8.09 -7.18
C GLY A 136 -4.40 6.81 -6.45
N ALA A 137 -3.47 6.18 -5.74
CA ALA A 137 -3.72 5.00 -4.91
C ALA A 137 -4.70 5.30 -3.76
N SER A 138 -4.54 6.44 -3.08
CA SER A 138 -5.42 6.84 -1.98
C SER A 138 -6.85 7.10 -2.46
N VAL A 139 -7.02 7.77 -3.61
CA VAL A 139 -8.32 8.02 -4.24
C VAL A 139 -8.96 6.70 -4.69
N ALA A 140 -8.19 5.81 -5.31
CA ALA A 140 -8.68 4.51 -5.74
C ALA A 140 -9.10 3.63 -4.56
N TYR A 141 -8.33 3.64 -3.46
CA TYR A 141 -8.69 2.95 -2.23
C TYR A 141 -9.98 3.52 -1.60
N LEU A 142 -10.11 4.85 -1.53
CA LEU A 142 -11.34 5.50 -1.05
C LEU A 142 -12.55 5.13 -1.91
N TRP A 143 -12.38 5.07 -3.23
CA TRP A 143 -13.43 4.64 -4.15
C TRP A 143 -13.83 3.19 -3.89
N LEU A 144 -12.85 2.29 -3.71
CA LEU A 144 -13.08 0.88 -3.43
C LEU A 144 -13.81 0.67 -2.09
N LEU A 145 -13.34 1.33 -1.04
CA LEU A 145 -13.98 1.36 0.28
C LEU A 145 -15.43 1.87 0.16
N SER A 146 -15.64 2.98 -0.56
CA SER A 146 -16.96 3.59 -0.73
C SER A 146 -17.92 2.74 -1.56
N ARG A 147 -17.43 2.01 -2.56
CA ARG A 147 -18.26 1.13 -3.41
C ARG A 147 -18.65 -0.14 -2.69
N LEU A 148 -17.69 -0.79 -2.02
CA LEU A 148 -17.91 -2.09 -1.37
C LEU A 148 -18.64 -1.98 -0.02
N ASN A 149 -18.57 -0.83 0.66
CA ASN A 149 -19.34 -0.56 1.87
C ASN A 149 -20.73 0.06 1.63
N ARG A 150 -21.17 0.28 0.38
CA ARG A 150 -22.58 0.66 0.13
C ARG A 150 -23.49 -0.50 0.53
N ALA A 151 -24.36 -0.25 1.50
CA ALA A 151 -25.44 -1.16 1.83
C ALA A 151 -26.41 -1.26 0.63
N PRO A 152 -26.76 -2.47 0.16
CA PRO A 152 -27.86 -2.62 -0.78
C PRO A 152 -29.17 -2.32 -0.03
N GLY A 153 -29.67 -1.08 -0.11
CA GLY A 153 -31.00 -0.74 0.42
C GLY A 153 -31.26 0.69 0.88
N THR A 154 -30.24 1.53 1.13
CA THR A 154 -30.46 2.89 1.66
C THR A 154 -30.82 3.95 0.61
N GLY A 155 -30.90 3.58 -0.67
CA GLY A 155 -31.17 4.52 -1.77
C GLY A 155 -32.64 4.75 -2.13
N ARG A 156 -33.63 4.22 -1.39
CA ARG A 156 -35.05 4.28 -1.82
C ARG A 156 -36.08 4.60 -0.72
N ARG A 157 -35.69 5.19 0.40
CA ARG A 157 -36.63 5.61 1.49
C ARG A 157 -36.40 7.04 1.99
N ALA A 158 -36.03 7.97 1.11
CA ALA A 158 -35.97 9.40 1.42
C ALA A 158 -36.56 10.26 0.29
N ALA A 159 -37.66 9.80 -0.29
CA ALA A 159 -38.59 10.63 -1.05
C ALA A 159 -39.97 10.38 -0.44
N GLY A 160 -40.18 11.02 0.71
CA GLY A 160 -41.49 11.24 1.32
C GLY A 160 -41.72 12.74 1.31
#